data_AF-A0A660XZX8-F1
#
_entry.id   AF-A0A660XZX8-F1
#
_cell.length_a   1.000
_cell.length_b   1.000
_cell.length_c   1.000
_cell.angle_alpha   90.00
_cell.angle_beta   90.00
_cell.angle_gamma   90.00
#
_symmetry.space_group_name_H-M   'P 1'
#
loop_
_entity.id
_entity.type
_entity.pdbx_description
1 polymer ?
#
loop_
_entity_poly.entity_id
_entity_poly.type
_entity_poly.pdbx_seq_one_letter_code
_entity_poly.pdbx_strand_id
1 'polypeptide(L)'
;EKVLGEFREYLESRGFSYPFVGWEQVEELEKVLKDEGFSEALEEVDRLRKTLERTKERDFERSLPYIRMAIHREIASRVGGLAARIRATLPEDPQVQKALELLHDPERYASLISGEHETVEVKR
;
A
#
# COMPACT_ATOMS: atom_id res chain seq x y z
N GLU A 1 -8.93 0.68 14.11
CA GLU A 1 -9.14 -0.77 13.98
C GLU A 1 -10.50 -1.08 13.39
N LYS A 2 -11.59 -0.57 14.01
CA LYS A 2 -12.98 -0.78 13.56
C LYS A 2 -13.23 -0.52 12.06
N VAL A 3 -12.81 0.62 11.53
CA VAL A 3 -13.02 0.99 10.11
C VAL A 3 -12.36 0.01 9.12
N LEU A 4 -11.20 -0.56 9.46
CA LEU A 4 -10.53 -1.54 8.60
C LEU A 4 -11.21 -2.91 8.66
N GLY A 5 -11.70 -3.30 9.84
CA GLY A 5 -12.52 -4.51 10.00
C GLY A 5 -13.81 -4.43 9.20
N GLU A 6 -14.55 -3.33 9.36
CA GLU A 6 -15.78 -3.05 8.59
C GLU A 6 -15.51 -3.01 7.07
N PHE A 7 -14.38 -2.44 6.65
CA PHE A 7 -13.98 -2.44 5.24
C PHE A 7 -13.67 -3.85 4.72
N ARG A 8 -12.99 -4.70 5.51
CA ARG A 8 -12.71 -6.09 5.13
C ARG A 8 -14.01 -6.90 4.98
N GLU A 9 -14.90 -6.83 5.96
CA GLU A 9 -16.22 -7.48 5.91
C GLU A 9 -17.03 -7.00 4.69
N TYR A 10 -16.97 -5.71 4.39
CA TYR A 10 -17.58 -5.16 3.19
C TYR A 10 -16.99 -5.80 1.92
N LEU A 11 -15.68 -5.88 1.77
CA LEU A 11 -15.05 -6.51 0.60
C LEU A 11 -15.46 -7.98 0.43
N GLU A 12 -15.51 -8.74 1.52
CA GLU A 12 -15.95 -10.14 1.53
C GLU A 12 -17.41 -10.27 1.10
N SER A 13 -18.31 -9.43 1.64
CA SER A 13 -19.74 -9.42 1.28
C SER A 13 -19.98 -9.07 -0.21
N ARG A 14 -19.02 -8.39 -0.84
CA ARG A 14 -19.08 -7.99 -2.25
C ARG A 14 -18.39 -9.00 -3.17
N GLY A 15 -17.80 -10.07 -2.62
CA GLY A 15 -16.98 -11.01 -3.39
C GLY A 15 -15.80 -10.33 -4.09
N PHE A 16 -15.26 -9.26 -3.49
CA PHE A 16 -14.20 -8.50 -4.11
C PHE A 16 -12.91 -9.33 -4.15
N SER A 17 -12.40 -9.56 -5.35
CA SER A 17 -11.04 -10.07 -5.57
C SER A 17 -10.31 -9.09 -6.47
N TYR A 18 -9.06 -8.81 -6.13
CA TYR A 18 -8.15 -8.07 -6.98
C TYR A 18 -7.17 -9.03 -7.68
N PRO A 19 -6.86 -8.78 -8.96
CA PRO A 19 -5.83 -9.53 -9.66
C PRO A 19 -4.48 -9.25 -8.99
N PHE A 20 -3.66 -10.28 -8.85
CA PHE A 20 -2.25 -10.10 -8.49
C PHE A 20 -1.39 -10.71 -9.61
N VAL A 21 -0.19 -10.17 -9.75
CA VAL A 21 0.75 -10.55 -10.81
C VAL A 21 1.08 -12.04 -10.73
N GLY A 22 0.82 -12.79 -11.79
CA GLY A 22 1.11 -14.22 -11.86
C GLY A 22 -0.09 -15.14 -11.68
N TRP A 23 -1.25 -14.63 -11.24
CA TRP A 23 -2.44 -15.48 -11.02
C TRP A 23 -2.95 -16.12 -12.30
N GLU A 24 -3.19 -15.31 -13.34
CA GLU A 24 -3.70 -15.79 -14.63
C GLU A 24 -2.74 -16.79 -15.28
N GLN A 25 -1.43 -16.58 -15.14
CA GLN A 25 -0.41 -17.48 -15.69
C GLN A 25 -0.42 -18.84 -14.98
N VAL A 26 -0.66 -18.85 -13.67
CA VAL A 26 -0.78 -20.09 -12.88
C VAL A 26 -2.08 -20.82 -13.20
N GLU A 27 -3.20 -20.11 -13.36
CA GLU A 27 -4.47 -20.73 -13.77
C GLU A 27 -4.39 -21.34 -15.17
N GLU A 28 -3.78 -20.64 -16.12
CA GLU A 28 -3.59 -21.15 -17.49
C GLU A 28 -2.67 -22.37 -17.49
N LEU A 29 -1.56 -22.33 -16.74
CA LEU A 29 -0.68 -23.48 -16.60
C LEU A 29 -1.39 -24.68 -15.97
N GLU A 30 -2.20 -24.46 -14.92
CA GLU A 30 -2.99 -25.52 -14.29
C GLU A 30 -3.94 -26.20 -15.29
N LYS A 31 -4.57 -25.39 -16.15
CA LYS A 31 -5.49 -25.88 -17.19
C LYS A 31 -4.77 -26.72 -18.23
N VAL A 32 -3.66 -26.23 -18.78
CA VAL A 32 -2.85 -26.98 -19.77
C VAL A 32 -2.38 -28.32 -19.19
N LEU A 33 -1.88 -28.33 -17.95
CA LEU A 33 -1.39 -29.56 -17.32
C LEU A 33 -2.52 -30.56 -17.03
N LYS A 34 -3.73 -30.09 -16.71
CA LYS A 34 -4.92 -30.95 -16.58
C LYS A 34 -5.31 -31.58 -17.91
N ASP A 35 -5.33 -30.79 -18.97
CA ASP A 35 -5.73 -31.22 -20.31
C ASP A 35 -4.73 -32.26 -20.87
N GLU A 36 -3.45 -32.11 -20.57
CA GLU A 36 -2.37 -33.04 -20.98
C GLU A 36 -2.17 -34.23 -20.01
N GLY A 37 -2.88 -34.26 -18.87
CA GLY A 37 -2.82 -35.38 -17.92
C GLY A 37 -1.55 -35.45 -17.06
N PHE A 38 -0.83 -34.35 -16.87
CA PHE A 38 0.41 -34.29 -16.07
C PHE A 38 0.13 -34.15 -14.57
N SER A 39 -0.30 -35.24 -13.92
CA SER A 39 -0.72 -35.22 -12.51
C SER A 39 0.36 -34.76 -11.52
N GLU A 40 1.63 -35.13 -11.72
CA GLU A 40 2.73 -34.71 -10.83
C GLU A 40 2.99 -33.19 -10.92
N ALA A 41 2.88 -32.62 -12.12
CA ALA A 41 3.08 -31.18 -12.32
C ALA A 41 1.96 -30.34 -11.70
N LEU A 42 0.75 -30.89 -11.56
CA LEU A 42 -0.37 -30.21 -10.88
C LEU A 42 -0.10 -29.98 -9.39
N GLU A 43 0.65 -30.87 -8.73
CA GLU A 43 1.03 -30.66 -7.34
C GLU A 43 1.97 -29.46 -7.17
N GLU A 44 2.91 -29.27 -8.10
CA GLU A 44 3.81 -28.12 -8.11
C GLU A 44 3.06 -26.81 -8.37
N VAL A 45 2.07 -26.85 -9.27
CA VAL A 45 1.21 -25.70 -9.55
C VAL A 45 0.36 -25.33 -8.33
N ASP A 46 -0.19 -26.31 -7.60
CA ASP A 46 -0.89 -26.04 -6.34
C ASP A 46 0.03 -25.41 -5.28
N ARG A 47 1.28 -25.88 -5.16
CA ARG A 47 2.30 -25.27 -4.28
C ARG A 47 2.61 -23.83 -4.65
N LEU A 48 2.75 -23.55 -5.94
CA LEU A 48 2.96 -22.19 -6.44
C LEU A 48 1.74 -21.31 -6.14
N ARG A 49 0.53 -21.78 -6.45
CA ARG A 49 -0.73 -21.09 -6.17
C ARG A 49 -0.84 -20.66 -4.70
N LYS A 50 -0.63 -21.57 -3.75
CA LYS A 50 -0.62 -21.28 -2.30
C LYS A 50 0.44 -20.27 -1.89
N THR A 51 1.60 -20.27 -2.57
CA THR A 51 2.67 -19.30 -2.29
C THR A 51 2.28 -17.91 -2.75
N LEU A 52 1.59 -17.82 -3.88
CA LEU A 52 1.10 -16.56 -4.38
C LEU A 52 -0.07 -16.03 -3.53
N GLU A 53 -0.99 -16.88 -3.08
CA GLU A 53 -2.07 -16.51 -2.14
C GLU A 53 -1.51 -15.90 -0.85
N ARG A 54 -0.53 -16.55 -0.21
CA ARG A 54 0.16 -16.01 0.97
C ARG A 54 0.87 -14.68 0.68
N THR A 55 1.41 -14.52 -0.53
CA THR A 55 2.07 -13.28 -0.94
C THR A 55 1.04 -12.15 -1.09
N LYS A 56 -0.12 -12.43 -1.68
CA LYS A 56 -1.26 -11.52 -1.79
C LYS A 56 -1.74 -11.06 -0.41
N GLU A 57 -1.90 -11.98 0.54
CA GLU A 57 -2.28 -11.66 1.93
C GLU A 57 -1.27 -10.72 2.59
N ARG A 58 0.03 -11.03 2.49
CA ARG A 58 1.10 -10.20 3.03
C ARG A 58 1.15 -8.81 2.40
N ASP A 59 0.90 -8.71 1.09
CA ASP A 59 0.87 -7.43 0.39
C ASP A 59 -0.34 -6.58 0.83
N PHE A 60 -1.48 -7.22 1.11
CA PHE A 60 -2.62 -6.54 1.72
C PHE A 60 -2.28 -5.99 3.11
N GLU A 61 -1.63 -6.80 3.96
CA GLU A 61 -1.18 -6.38 5.29
C GLU A 61 -0.22 -5.19 5.22
N ARG A 62 0.76 -5.24 4.33
CA ARG A 62 1.70 -4.13 4.07
C ARG A 62 1.01 -2.86 3.58
N SER A 63 -0.11 -3.02 2.88
CA SER A 63 -0.90 -1.91 2.34
C SER A 63 -1.89 -1.31 3.33
N LEU A 64 -2.06 -1.88 4.54
CA LEU A 64 -3.01 -1.40 5.54
C LEU A 64 -2.87 0.09 5.90
N PRO A 65 -1.66 0.67 6.04
CA PRO A 65 -1.51 2.11 6.28
C PRO A 65 -2.13 2.94 5.15
N TYR A 66 -1.80 2.58 3.89
CA TYR A 66 -2.33 3.26 2.71
C TYR A 66 -3.85 3.10 2.58
N ILE A 67 -4.38 1.90 2.80
CA ILE A 67 -5.83 1.62 2.74
C ILE A 67 -6.56 2.49 3.76
N ARG A 68 -6.05 2.58 4.99
CA ARG A 68 -6.63 3.42 6.04
C ARG A 68 -6.66 4.90 5.64
N MET A 69 -5.53 5.43 5.17
CA MET A 69 -5.43 6.81 4.69
C MET A 69 -6.43 7.06 3.56
N ALA A 70 -6.53 6.15 2.59
CA ALA A 70 -7.44 6.27 1.46
C ALA A 70 -8.91 6.29 1.89
N ILE A 71 -9.31 5.43 2.83
CA ILE A 71 -10.67 5.42 3.39
C ILE A 71 -10.96 6.73 4.12
N HIS A 72 -10.08 7.17 5.01
CA HIS A 72 -10.25 8.45 5.73
C HIS A 72 -10.38 9.63 4.76
N ARG A 73 -9.52 9.68 3.75
CA ARG A 73 -9.54 10.71 2.71
C ARG A 73 -10.87 10.72 1.96
N GLU A 74 -11.40 9.56 1.59
CA GLU A 74 -12.66 9.45 0.86
C GLU A 74 -13.87 9.84 1.72
N ILE A 75 -13.91 9.42 2.99
CA ILE A 75 -14.94 9.84 3.94
C ILE A 75 -14.90 11.36 4.14
N ALA A 76 -13.71 11.93 4.36
CA ALA A 76 -13.55 13.38 4.52
C ALA A 76 -13.99 14.15 3.27
N SER A 77 -13.67 13.62 2.07
CA SER A 77 -14.11 14.19 0.79
C SER A 77 -15.64 14.23 0.67
N ARG A 78 -16.33 13.17 1.09
CA ARG A 78 -17.79 13.09 1.01
C ARG A 78 -18.49 14.06 1.95
N VAL A 79 -17.90 14.33 3.11
CA VAL A 79 -18.50 15.22 4.13
C VAL A 79 -18.14 16.69 3.89
N GLY A 80 -16.90 16.99 3.52
CA GLY A 80 -16.38 18.37 3.49
C GLY A 80 -15.70 18.77 2.18
N GLY A 81 -15.92 18.01 1.11
CA GLY A 81 -15.39 18.30 -0.22
C GLY A 81 -13.86 18.26 -0.30
N LEU A 82 -13.32 18.92 -1.33
CA LEU A 82 -11.89 18.90 -1.63
C LEU A 82 -11.01 19.39 -0.48
N ALA A 83 -11.44 20.44 0.24
CA ALA A 83 -10.66 21.01 1.33
C ALA A 83 -10.51 20.02 2.50
N ALA A 84 -11.59 19.31 2.87
CA ALA A 84 -11.52 18.27 3.90
C ALA A 84 -10.69 17.07 3.43
N ARG A 85 -10.81 16.71 2.15
CA ARG A 85 -9.99 15.66 1.53
C ARG A 85 -8.50 15.94 1.65
N ILE A 86 -8.05 17.15 1.33
CA ILE A 86 -6.64 17.55 1.43
C ILE A 86 -6.20 17.57 2.90
N ARG A 87 -6.99 18.16 3.80
CA ARG A 87 -6.65 18.18 5.23
C ARG A 87 -6.47 16.78 5.82
N ALA A 88 -7.25 15.81 5.37
CA ALA A 88 -7.15 14.42 5.82
C ALA A 88 -5.81 13.74 5.44
N THR A 89 -5.09 14.25 4.43
CA THR A 89 -3.79 13.68 4.02
C THR A 89 -2.59 14.36 4.68
N LEU A 90 -2.73 15.60 5.17
CA LEU A 90 -1.62 16.38 5.74
C LEU A 90 -0.91 15.70 6.93
N PRO A 91 -1.60 14.98 7.86
CA PRO A 91 -0.92 14.34 8.98
C PRO A 91 0.11 13.28 8.57
N GLU A 92 -0.08 12.61 7.43
CA GLU A 92 0.81 11.56 6.94
C GLU A 92 1.73 12.05 5.80
N ASP A 93 1.64 13.34 5.43
CA ASP A 93 2.45 13.91 4.36
C ASP A 93 3.90 14.11 4.85
N PRO A 94 4.90 13.43 4.25
CA PRO A 94 6.28 13.50 4.71
C PRO A 94 6.88 14.89 4.55
N GLN A 95 6.43 15.70 3.59
CA GLN A 95 6.88 17.08 3.43
C GLN A 95 6.33 17.97 4.54
N VAL A 96 5.05 17.80 4.89
CA VAL A 96 4.42 18.54 5.99
C VAL A 96 5.08 18.18 7.32
N GLN A 97 5.27 16.89 7.59
CA GLN A 97 5.97 16.42 8.80
C GLN A 97 7.38 17.01 8.85
N LYS A 98 8.13 16.97 7.75
CA LYS A 98 9.48 17.50 7.73
C LYS A 98 9.54 19.01 7.92
N ALA A 99 8.58 19.73 7.34
CA ALA A 99 8.46 21.17 7.53
C ALA A 99 8.16 21.51 8.99
N LEU A 100 7.23 20.79 9.63
CA LEU A 100 6.91 20.98 11.05
C LEU A 100 8.11 20.66 11.95
N GLU A 101 8.82 19.56 11.69
CA GLU A 101 10.07 19.24 12.40
C GLU A 101 11.08 20.37 12.31
N LEU A 102 11.30 20.91 11.10
CA LEU A 102 12.28 21.97 10.89
C LEU A 102 11.85 23.29 11.52
N LEU A 103 10.56 23.65 11.44
CA LEU A 103 10.03 24.87 12.05
C LEU A 103 10.10 24.83 13.59
N HIS A 104 10.10 23.64 14.19
CA HIS A 104 10.30 23.46 15.62
C HIS A 104 11.79 23.47 16.04
N ASP A 105 12.72 23.61 15.11
CA ASP A 105 14.16 23.69 15.35
C ASP A 105 14.73 25.00 14.76
N PRO A 106 14.64 26.12 15.51
CA PRO A 106 15.03 27.44 15.01
C PRO A 106 16.51 27.54 14.62
N GLU A 107 17.41 26.83 15.31
CA GLU A 107 18.85 26.84 15.02
C GLU A 107 19.15 26.14 13.70
N ARG A 108 18.57 24.96 13.49
CA ARG A 108 18.67 24.24 12.22
C ARG A 108 17.99 24.97 11.08
N TYR A 109 16.86 25.62 11.33
CA TYR A 109 16.20 26.44 10.31
C TYR A 109 17.05 27.65 9.93
N ALA A 110 17.59 28.38 10.91
CA ALA A 110 18.42 29.56 10.70
C ALA A 110 19.70 29.25 9.92
N SER A 111 20.37 28.13 10.23
CA SER A 111 21.52 27.67 9.44
C SER A 111 21.14 27.43 7.98
N LEU A 112 19.94 26.84 7.71
CA LEU A 112 19.53 26.45 6.34
C LEU A 112 19.31 27.65 5.44
N ILE A 113 18.88 28.76 6.02
CA ILE A 113 18.63 30.00 5.29
C ILE A 113 19.82 30.95 5.30
N SER A 114 20.78 30.81 6.22
CA SER A 114 22.00 31.63 6.28
C SER A 114 23.09 31.18 5.29
N GLY A 115 22.97 29.97 4.74
CA GLY A 115 23.95 29.41 3.81
C GLY A 115 25.16 28.78 4.48
N GLU A 116 25.17 28.64 5.81
CA GLU A 116 26.24 28.01 6.59
C GLU A 116 26.06 26.50 6.72
N HIS A 117 25.80 25.80 5.61
CA HIS A 117 25.72 24.33 5.62
C HIS A 117 26.96 23.67 5.05
N GLU A 118 27.54 22.74 5.83
CA GLU A 118 28.44 21.71 5.30
C GLU A 118 27.70 20.91 4.21
N THR A 119 28.21 21.00 2.99
CA THR A 119 27.76 20.19 1.87
C THR A 119 28.02 18.72 2.18
N VAL A 120 26.96 17.94 2.40
CA VAL A 120 27.06 16.49 2.44
C VAL A 120 27.34 16.02 1.02
N GLU A 121 28.58 15.61 0.73
CA GLU A 121 28.93 14.93 -0.52
C GLU A 121 28.10 13.65 -0.66
N VAL A 122 27.13 13.68 -1.57
CA VAL A 122 26.46 12.46 -2.03
C VAL A 122 27.44 11.73 -2.95
N LYS A 123 28.13 10.71 -2.41
CA LYS A 123 28.95 9.80 -3.21
C LYS A 123 28.07 9.15 -4.28
N ARG A 124 28.43 9.35 -5.55
CA ARG A 124 27.91 8.64 -6.72
C ARG A 124 28.30 7.16 -6.70
#